data_AF-A0A432FAM7-F1
#
_entry.id   AF-A0A432FAM7-F1
#
_cell.length_a   1.000
_cell.length_b   1.000
_cell.length_c   1.000
_cell.angle_alpha   90.00
_cell.angle_beta   90.00
_cell.angle_gamma   90.00
#
_symmetry.space_group_name_H-M   'P 1'
#
loop_
_entity.id
_entity.type
_entity.pdbx_description
1 polymer ?
#
loop_
_entity_poly.entity_id
_entity_poly.type
_entity_poly.pdbx_seq_one_letter_code
_entity_poly.pdbx_strand_id
1 'polypeptide(L)' 'MNKFKKYFKNAKVIKLEYNYRSTKNILTAANKLISQNKNRDSKVLRTTRGQGNEITYYHALSEDSEAR' A
#
# COMPACT_ATOMS: atom_id res chain seq x y z
N MET A 1 -4.86 11.97 -9.11
CA MET A 1 -6.11 12.03 -9.90
C MET A 1 -6.50 13.43 -10.40
N ASN A 2 -6.17 14.52 -9.68
CA ASN A 2 -6.72 15.86 -9.96
C ASN A 2 -6.51 16.36 -11.41
N LYS A 3 -5.35 16.11 -12.02
CA LYS A 3 -5.10 16.45 -13.43
C LYS A 3 -5.99 15.65 -14.39
N PHE A 4 -6.10 14.33 -14.19
CA PHE A 4 -6.92 13.44 -15.04
C PHE A 4 -8.40 13.87 -15.05
N LYS A 5 -8.98 14.13 -13.87
CA LYS A 5 -10.37 14.62 -13.75
C LYS A 5 -10.58 16.00 -14.39
N LYS A 6 -9.55 16.86 -14.36
CA LYS A 6 -9.61 18.21 -14.96
C LYS A 6 -9.64 18.14 -16.49
N TYR A 7 -8.83 17.29 -17.09
CA TYR A 7 -8.73 17.17 -18.55
C TYR A 7 -9.86 16.33 -19.16
N PHE A 8 -10.34 15.30 -18.45
CA PHE A 8 -11.36 14.38 -18.94
C PHE A 8 -12.61 14.44 -18.09
N LYS A 9 -13.39 15.52 -18.24
CA LYS A 9 -14.58 15.81 -17.40
C LYS A 9 -15.64 14.71 -17.42
N ASN A 10 -15.75 13.95 -18.51
CA ASN A 10 -16.77 12.91 -18.70
C ASN A 10 -16.21 11.47 -18.52
N ALA A 11 -14.97 11.33 -18.07
CA ALA A 11 -14.37 10.01 -17.88
C ALA A 11 -14.92 9.31 -16.62
N LYS A 12 -15.32 8.05 -16.77
CA LYS A 12 -15.66 7.19 -15.64
C LYS A 12 -14.38 6.74 -14.93
N VAL A 13 -14.28 7.02 -13.63
CA VAL A 13 -13.15 6.58 -12.80
C VAL A 13 -13.57 5.38 -11.98
N ILE A 14 -12.83 4.27 -12.11
CA ILE A 14 -13.06 3.05 -11.34
C ILE A 14 -11.84 2.81 -10.45
N LYS A 15 -12.07 2.59 -9.15
CA LYS A 15 -11.01 2.27 -8.18
C LYS A 15 -11.05 0.78 -7.86
N LEU A 16 -9.97 0.07 -8.19
CA LEU A 16 -9.81 -1.33 -7.78
C LEU A 16 -9.20 -1.37 -6.38
N GLU A 17 -10.01 -1.76 -5.41
CA GLU A 17 -9.65 -1.76 -3.99
C GLU A 17 -9.25 -3.14 -3.46
N TYR A 18 -9.42 -4.21 -4.25
CA TYR A 18 -9.03 -5.55 -3.84
C TYR A 18 -7.59 -5.87 -4.27
N ASN A 19 -6.78 -6.24 -3.29
CA ASN A 19 -5.42 -6.71 -3.47
C ASN A 19 -5.38 -8.23 -3.32
N TYR A 20 -4.99 -8.90 -4.40
CA TYR A 20 -4.93 -10.36 -4.49
C TYR A 20 -3.54 -10.92 -4.20
N ARG A 21 -2.55 -10.05 -3.91
CA ARG A 21 -1.13 -10.43 -3.76
C ARG A 21 -0.73 -10.58 -2.31
N SER A 22 -1.01 -9.60 -1.48
CA SER A 22 -0.44 -9.47 -0.14
C SER A 22 -1.39 -9.99 0.94
N THR A 23 -0.84 -10.52 2.03
CA THR A 23 -1.61 -10.90 3.22
C THR A 23 -2.02 -9.67 4.03
N LYS A 24 -2.91 -9.87 5.00
CA LYS A 24 -3.49 -8.76 5.78
C LYS A 24 -2.43 -7.97 6.56
N ASN A 25 -1.45 -8.63 7.16
CA ASN A 25 -0.38 -7.96 7.91
C ASN A 25 0.40 -6.98 7.02
N ILE A 26 0.90 -7.45 5.87
CA ILE A 26 1.64 -6.64 4.89
C ILE A 26 0.78 -5.49 4.38
N LEU A 27 -0.47 -5.77 3.97
CA LEU A 27 -1.32 -4.76 3.36
C LEU A 27 -1.77 -3.68 4.36
N THR A 28 -1.94 -4.05 5.63
CA THR A 28 -2.26 -3.11 6.71
C THR A 28 -1.12 -2.12 6.93
N ALA A 29 0.12 -2.61 7.04
CA ALA A 29 1.29 -1.76 7.19
C ALA A 29 1.47 -0.83 5.98
N ALA A 30 1.34 -1.35 4.77
CA ALA A 30 1.42 -0.55 3.55
C ALA A 30 0.35 0.55 3.49
N ASN A 31 -0.91 0.23 3.82
CA ASN A 31 -2.01 1.20 3.86
C ASN A 31 -1.76 2.31 4.90
N LYS A 32 -1.21 1.95 6.08
CA LYS A 32 -0.88 2.90 7.16
C LYS A 32 0.28 3.81 6.77
N LEU A 33 1.32 3.27 6.13
CA LEU A 33 2.44 4.07 5.65
C LEU A 33 1.98 5.07 4.59
N ILE A 34 1.28 4.61 3.57
CA ILE A 34 0.85 5.47 2.46
C ILE A 34 -0.26 6.46 2.86
N SER A 35 -0.92 6.29 4.02
CA SER A 35 -1.93 7.25 4.50
C SER A 35 -1.34 8.57 4.97
N GLN A 36 -0.02 8.63 5.22
CA GLN A 36 0.67 9.84 5.63
C GLN A 36 0.95 10.81 4.46
N ASN A 37 0.74 10.37 3.21
CA ASN A 37 1.00 11.21 2.04
C ASN A 37 -0.12 12.24 1.81
N LYS A 38 0.23 13.53 1.83
CA LYS A 38 -0.72 14.67 1.70
C LYS A 38 -1.44 14.73 0.35
N ASN A 39 -0.75 14.39 -0.74
CA ASN A 39 -1.29 14.49 -2.11
C ASN A 39 -1.74 13.12 -2.64
N ARG A 40 -2.61 12.44 -1.89
CA ARG A 40 -3.07 11.08 -2.20
C ARG A 40 -4.55 11.07 -2.56
N ASP A 41 -4.90 10.26 -3.55
CA ASP A 41 -6.29 9.91 -3.82
C ASP A 41 -6.83 8.94 -2.76
N SER A 42 -8.03 9.23 -2.23
CA SER A 42 -8.70 8.36 -1.26
C SER A 42 -8.92 6.96 -1.85
N LYS A 43 -8.09 6.00 -1.45
CA LYS A 43 -8.15 4.61 -1.92
C LYS A 43 -7.56 3.73 -0.85
N VAL A 44 -8.31 2.79 -0.29
CA VAL A 44 -7.79 1.85 0.70
C VAL A 44 -7.84 0.45 0.09
N LEU A 45 -6.73 -0.29 0.16
CA LEU A 45 -6.69 -1.65 -0.35
C LEU A 45 -7.19 -2.65 0.71
N ARG A 46 -8.02 -3.59 0.30
CA ARG A 46 -8.48 -4.74 1.09
C ARG A 46 -7.85 -6.00 0.52
N THR A 47 -7.40 -6.91 1.38
CA THR A 47 -6.81 -8.18 0.92
C THR A 47 -7.89 -9.24 0.73
N THR A 48 -7.70 -10.13 -0.24
CA THR A 48 -8.46 -11.37 -0.38
C THR A 48 -7.75 -12.58 0.24
N ARG A 49 -6.55 -12.40 0.79
CA ARG A 49 -5.75 -13.44 1.45
C ARG A 49 -5.95 -13.39 2.97
N GLY A 50 -5.53 -14.45 3.66
CA GLY A 50 -5.57 -14.54 5.12
C GLY A 50 -4.59 -13.59 5.83
N GLN A 51 -4.49 -13.76 7.15
CA GLN A 51 -3.69 -12.88 8.01
C GLN A 51 -2.21 -12.79 7.57
N GLY A 52 -1.62 -13.95 7.26
CA GLY A 52 -0.19 -14.10 6.96
C GLY A 52 0.69 -13.97 8.20
N ASN A 53 2.01 -14.08 7.99
CA ASN A 53 2.99 -13.92 9.04
C ASN A 53 3.06 -12.48 9.53
N GLU A 54 3.49 -12.29 10.77
CA GLU A 54 3.80 -10.95 11.29
C GLU A 54 4.96 -10.31 10.52
N ILE A 55 4.99 -8.98 10.52
CA ILE A 55 6.08 -8.23 9.93
C ILE A 55 7.24 -8.23 10.91
N THR A 56 8.38 -8.74 10.49
CA THR A 56 9.61 -8.76 11.27
C THR A 56 10.44 -7.51 10.99
N TYR A 57 11.17 -7.05 12.01
CA TYR A 57 12.15 -5.96 11.89
C TYR A 57 13.42 -6.41 12.61
N TYR A 58 14.56 -6.24 11.94
CA TYR A 58 15.87 -6.51 12.49
C TYR A 58 16.73 -5.26 12.31
N HIS A 59 17.40 -4.83 13.38
CA HIS A 59 18.32 -3.71 13.34
C HIS A 59 19.75 -4.25 13.39
N ALA A 60 20.39 -4.31 12.23
CA ALA A 60 21.78 -4.71 12.09
C ALA A 60 22.72 -3.57 12.51
N LEU A 61 23.91 -3.92 13.01
CA LEU A 61 24.94 -2.96 13.41
C LEU A 61 25.84 -2.50 12.24
N SER A 62 25.77 -3.20 11.11
CA SER A 62 26.51 -2.91 9.87
C SER A 62 25.79 -3.54 8.67
N GLU A 63 26.14 -3.12 7.46
CA GLU A 63 25.68 -3.69 6.20
C GLU A 63 26.04 -5.18 6.06
N ASP A 64 27.24 -5.58 6.50
CA ASP A 64 27.65 -6.98 6.54
C ASP A 64 26.79 -7.82 7.50
N SER A 65 26.32 -7.21 8.59
CA SER A 65 25.43 -7.88 9.55
C SER A 65 23.98 -7.92 9.08
N GLU A 66 23.55 -7.01 8.21
CA GLU A 66 22.20 -7.04 7.60
C GLU A 66 22.09 -8.12 6.52
N ALA A 67 23.18 -8.36 5.79
CA ALA A 67 23.22 -9.32 4.68
C ALA A 67 23.31 -10.80 5.12
N ARG A 68 23.74 -11.06 6.36
CA ARG A 68 23.88 -12.40 6.94
C ARG A 68 22.57 -12.90 7.53
#